data_AF-D0I3D6-F1
#
_entry.id   AF-D0I3D6-F1
#
_cell.length_a   1.000
_cell.length_b   1.000
_cell.length_c   1.000
_cell.angle_alpha   90.00
_cell.angle_beta   90.00
_cell.angle_gamma   90.00
#
_symmetry.space_group_name_H-M   'P 1'
#
loop_
_entity.id
_entity.type
_entity.pdbx_description
1 polymer ?
#
loop_
_entity_poly.entity_id
_entity_poly.type
_entity_poly.pdbx_seq_one_letter_code
_entity_poly.pdbx_strand_id
1 'polypeptide(L)'
;MNQAQKRAHWTSVIEQQKQSQLSIKQFCEDKGISYQTFFYWSKRLRTPETVQTLQPIEFDEPRHSLSVVLFFTNGIRAELPAALSPAQIKHWVDALQ
;
A
#
# COMPACT_ATOMS: atom_id res chain seq x y z
N MET A 1 -15.96 24.22 -9.64
CA MET A 1 -16.71 23.02 -9.21
C MET A 1 -15.81 22.13 -8.37
N ASN A 2 -16.15 21.88 -7.11
CA ASN A 2 -15.44 20.96 -6.22
C ASN A 2 -15.71 19.49 -6.62
N GLN A 3 -14.89 18.53 -6.17
CA GLN A 3 -15.04 17.10 -6.50
C GLN A 3 -16.41 16.55 -6.08
N ALA A 4 -16.94 16.96 -4.93
CA ALA A 4 -18.27 16.57 -4.46
C ALA A 4 -19.38 17.02 -5.43
N GLN A 5 -19.30 18.25 -5.95
CA GLN A 5 -20.27 18.79 -6.91
C GLN A 5 -20.21 18.04 -8.24
N LYS A 6 -19.01 17.67 -8.71
CA LYS A 6 -18.86 16.84 -9.92
C LYS A 6 -19.49 15.46 -9.73
N ARG A 7 -19.25 14.80 -8.59
CA ARG A 7 -19.85 13.50 -8.29
C ARG A 7 -21.37 13.59 -8.27
N ALA A 8 -21.94 14.57 -7.57
CA ALA A 8 -23.40 14.78 -7.53
C ALA A 8 -24.01 14.99 -8.92
N HIS A 9 -23.37 15.81 -9.76
CA HIS A 9 -23.80 16.04 -11.13
C HIS A 9 -23.82 14.73 -11.94
N TRP A 10 -22.73 13.96 -11.92
CA TRP A 10 -22.65 12.71 -12.67
C TRP A 10 -23.56 11.61 -12.15
N THR A 11 -23.82 11.56 -10.84
CA THR A 11 -24.84 10.68 -10.27
C THR A 11 -26.21 10.98 -10.87
N SER A 12 -26.60 12.26 -10.91
CA SER A 12 -27.88 12.67 -11.51
C SER A 12 -27.96 12.34 -13.01
N VAL A 13 -26.89 12.58 -13.76
CA VAL A 13 -26.84 12.26 -15.20
C VAL A 13 -27.02 10.75 -15.45
N ILE A 14 -26.38 9.90 -14.66
CA ILE A 14 -26.51 8.44 -14.78
C ILE A 14 -27.92 7.98 -14.39
N GLU A 15 -28.53 8.61 -13.38
CA GLU A 15 -29.90 8.30 -12.98
C GLU A 15 -30.92 8.70 -14.06
N GLN A 16 -30.74 9.87 -14.67
CA GLN A 16 -31.53 10.29 -15.83
C GLN A 16 -31.40 9.30 -17.00
N GLN A 17 -30.19 8.79 -17.28
CA GLN A 17 -29.99 7.77 -18.31
C GLN A 17 -30.77 6.50 -18.00
N LYS A 18 -30.74 6.01 -16.75
CA LYS A 18 -31.50 4.83 -16.32
C LYS A 18 -33.02 5.04 -16.44
N GLN A 19 -33.51 6.22 -16.06
CA GLN A 19 -34.93 6.56 -16.15
C GLN A 19 -35.40 6.72 -17.59
N SER A 20 -34.54 7.20 -18.50
CA SER A 20 -34.88 7.43 -19.90
C SER A 20 -35.12 6.16 -20.71
N GLN A 21 -34.67 5.00 -20.23
CA GLN A 21 -34.68 3.71 -20.96
C GLN A 21 -33.96 3.73 -22.32
N LEU A 22 -33.28 4.84 -22.67
CA LEU A 22 -32.48 4.97 -23.89
C LEU A 22 -31.16 4.21 -23.74
N SER A 23 -30.62 3.74 -24.86
CA SER A 23 -29.26 3.24 -24.88
C SER A 23 -28.28 4.34 -24.46
N ILE A 24 -27.17 3.99 -23.81
CA ILE A 24 -26.16 4.96 -23.36
C ILE A 24 -25.68 5.82 -24.54
N LYS A 25 -25.55 5.23 -25.73
CA LYS A 25 -25.09 5.93 -26.93
C LYS A 25 -26.08 7.03 -27.34
N GLN A 26 -27.36 6.70 -27.45
CA GLN A 26 -28.42 7.68 -27.79
C GLN A 26 -28.54 8.76 -26.72
N PHE A 27 -28.52 8.39 -25.44
CA PHE A 27 -28.55 9.36 -24.35
C PHE A 27 -27.36 10.33 -24.40
N CYS A 28 -26.17 9.83 -24.72
CA CYS A 28 -24.97 10.66 -24.87
C CYS A 28 -25.07 11.61 -26.07
N GLU A 29 -25.58 11.13 -27.21
CA GLU A 29 -25.82 11.95 -28.41
C GLU A 29 -26.84 13.07 -28.13
N ASP A 30 -27.99 12.75 -27.53
CA ASP A 30 -29.06 13.70 -27.22
C ASP A 30 -28.64 14.78 -26.23
N LYS A 31 -27.81 14.42 -25.23
CA LYS A 31 -27.33 15.34 -24.20
C LYS A 31 -26.05 16.07 -24.58
N GLY A 32 -25.45 15.76 -25.74
CA GLY A 32 -24.15 16.30 -26.14
C GLY A 32 -23.00 15.88 -25.21
N ILE A 33 -23.10 14.70 -24.60
CA ILE A 33 -22.10 14.16 -23.66
C ILE A 33 -21.19 13.19 -24.41
N SER A 34 -19.89 13.27 -24.17
CA SER A 34 -18.95 12.26 -24.67
C SER A 34 -19.21 10.91 -24.01
N TYR A 35 -19.41 9.87 -24.84
CA TYR A 35 -19.57 8.49 -24.40
C TYR A 35 -18.45 8.03 -23.46
N GLN A 36 -17.20 8.43 -23.75
CA GLN A 36 -16.04 8.10 -22.92
C GLN A 36 -16.14 8.71 -21.52
N THR A 37 -16.63 9.95 -21.44
CA THR A 37 -16.77 10.67 -20.17
C THR A 37 -17.88 10.04 -19.33
N PHE A 38 -19.02 9.71 -19.96
CA PHE A 38 -20.10 8.98 -19.30
C PHE A 38 -19.61 7.64 -18.75
N PHE A 39 -18.89 6.86 -19.57
CA PHE A 39 -18.38 5.56 -19.16
C PHE A 39 -17.39 5.66 -18.00
N TYR A 40 -16.47 6.63 -18.05
CA TYR A 40 -15.53 6.90 -16.97
C TYR A 40 -16.23 7.17 -15.64
N TRP A 41 -17.21 8.08 -15.62
CA TRP A 41 -17.94 8.42 -14.39
C TRP A 41 -18.85 7.29 -13.92
N SER A 42 -19.48 6.55 -14.84
CA SER A 42 -20.27 5.36 -14.52
C SER A 42 -19.43 4.28 -13.86
N LYS A 43 -18.19 4.06 -14.32
CA LYS A 43 -17.25 3.14 -13.68
C LYS A 43 -16.84 3.67 -12.30
N ARG A 44 -16.40 4.93 -12.24
CA ARG A 44 -15.91 5.58 -11.01
C ARG A 44 -16.96 5.65 -9.89
N LEU A 45 -18.23 5.81 -10.22
CA LEU A 45 -19.32 5.87 -9.23
C LEU A 45 -19.84 4.49 -8.81
N ARG A 46 -19.56 3.44 -9.60
CA ARG A 46 -19.87 2.05 -9.21
C ARG A 46 -18.81 1.45 -8.29
N THR A 47 -17.55 1.83 -8.47
CA THR A 47 -16.47 1.39 -7.59
C THR A 47 -16.53 2.21 -6.30
N PRO A 48 -16.76 1.60 -5.13
CA PRO A 48 -16.60 2.32 -3.86
C PRO A 48 -15.17 2.87 -3.82
N GLU A 49 -15.00 4.14 -3.44
CA GLU A 49 -13.66 4.69 -3.25
C GLU A 49 -12.95 3.82 -2.22
N THR A 50 -12.02 2.99 -2.69
CA THR A 50 -11.14 2.24 -1.82
C THR A 50 -10.27 3.28 -1.13
N VAL A 51 -10.68 3.65 0.09
CA VAL A 51 -9.83 4.40 1.00
C VAL A 51 -8.60 3.53 1.20
N GLN A 52 -7.50 3.89 0.54
CA GLN A 52 -6.22 3.24 0.76
C GLN A 52 -5.78 3.65 2.16
N THR A 53 -6.09 2.81 3.14
CA THR A 53 -5.55 2.96 4.49
C THR A 53 -4.06 2.70 4.41
N LEU A 54 -3.26 3.75 4.57
CA LEU A 54 -1.81 3.60 4.71
C LEU A 54 -1.55 2.83 6.00
N GLN A 55 -0.91 1.67 5.89
CA GLN A 55 -0.40 0.97 7.07
C GLN A 55 0.90 1.66 7.50
N PRO A 56 1.03 2.06 8.78
CA PRO A 56 2.29 2.57 9.29
C PRO A 56 3.36 1.47 9.19
N ILE A 57 4.53 1.84 8.69
CA ILE A 57 5.72 1.00 8.75
C ILE A 57 6.28 1.18 10.15
N GLU A 58 6.12 0.18 11.00
CA GLU A 58 6.79 0.14 12.30
C GLU A 58 8.25 -0.23 12.08
N PHE A 59 9.14 0.73 12.31
CA PHE A 59 10.56 0.45 12.45
C PHE A 59 10.77 -0.04 13.88
N ASP A 60 11.10 -1.32 14.05
CA ASP A 60 11.68 -1.79 15.31
C ASP A 60 13.05 -1.11 15.38
N GLU A 61 13.18 -0.05 16.20
CA GLU A 61 14.49 0.53 16.45
C GLU A 61 15.38 -0.62 16.94
N PRO A 62 16.51 -0.90 16.27
CA PRO A 62 17.44 -1.87 16.79
C PRO A 62 17.88 -1.33 18.15
N ARG A 63 17.39 -1.93 19.23
CA ARG A 63 18.00 -1.80 20.54
C ARG A 63 19.47 -2.09 20.29
N HIS A 64 20.31 -1.06 20.34
CA HIS A 64 21.74 -1.19 20.14
C HIS A 64 22.31 -2.03 21.28
N SER A 65 22.08 -3.33 21.26
CA SER A 65 22.94 -4.29 21.91
C SER A 65 24.25 -4.19 21.15
N LEU A 66 25.22 -3.48 21.73
CA LEU A 66 26.59 -3.49 21.24
C LEU A 66 26.93 -4.97 20.98
N SER A 67 27.10 -5.35 19.72
CA SER A 67 27.43 -6.70 19.31
C SER A 67 28.76 -6.69 18.58
N VAL A 68 29.51 -7.76 18.74
CA VAL A 68 30.78 -7.99 18.06
C VAL A 68 30.58 -9.13 17.09
N VAL A 69 30.98 -8.91 15.84
CA VAL A 69 30.94 -9.93 14.79
C VAL A 69 32.31 -10.57 14.67
N LEU A 70 32.37 -11.90 14.81
CA LEU A 70 33.57 -12.70 14.63
C LEU A 70 33.49 -13.51 13.34
N PHE A 71 34.62 -13.59 12.63
CA PHE A 71 34.80 -14.44 11.46
C PHE A 71 35.85 -15.50 11.79
N PHE A 72 35.46 -16.76 11.78
CA PHE A 72 36.33 -17.89 12.06
C PHE A 72 36.97 -18.43 10.77
N THR A 73 38.13 -19.08 10.91
CA THR A 73 38.88 -19.65 9.78
C THR A 73 38.14 -20.80 9.07
N ASN A 74 37.16 -21.41 9.73
CA ASN A 74 36.25 -22.42 9.17
C ASN A 74 35.06 -21.81 8.40
N GLY A 75 35.00 -20.47 8.25
CA GLY A 75 33.96 -19.78 7.51
C GLY A 75 32.70 -19.43 8.31
N ILE A 76 32.67 -19.74 9.61
CA ILE A 76 31.55 -19.37 10.48
C ILE A 76 31.59 -17.85 10.77
N ARG A 77 30.42 -17.21 10.66
CA ARG A 77 30.18 -15.84 11.14
C ARG A 77 29.31 -15.91 12.39
N ALA A 78 29.83 -15.46 13.52
CA ALA A 78 29.07 -15.37 14.76
C ALA A 78 28.88 -13.91 15.18
N GLU A 79 27.70 -13.59 15.68
CA GLU A 79 27.40 -12.29 16.29
C GLU A 79 27.17 -12.51 17.78
N LEU A 80 27.97 -11.84 18.61
CA LEU A 80 27.97 -12.02 20.05
C LEU A 80 27.70 -10.69 20.76
N PRO A 81 26.99 -10.68 21.91
CA PRO A 81 26.87 -9.47 22.72
C PRO A 81 28.24 -8.97 23.20
N ALA A 82 28.47 -7.65 23.15
CA ALA A 82 29.71 -7.03 23.64
C ALA A 82 29.83 -7.05 25.18
N ALA A 83 28.76 -7.40 25.89
CA ALA A 83 28.74 -7.52 27.35
C ALA A 83 29.21 -8.89 27.87
N LEU A 84 29.70 -9.79 27.00
CA LEU A 84 30.17 -11.11 27.42
C LEU A 84 31.45 -11.03 28.27
N SER A 85 31.51 -11.84 29.33
CA SER A 85 32.72 -12.01 30.13
C SER A 85 33.80 -12.81 29.38
N PRO A 86 35.09 -12.69 29.74
CA PRO A 86 36.17 -13.46 29.10
C PRO A 86 35.97 -14.97 29.13
N ALA A 87 35.36 -15.52 30.19
CA ALA A 87 35.06 -16.95 30.29
C ALA A 87 34.00 -17.40 29.28
N GLN A 88 32.97 -16.57 29.05
CA GLN A 88 31.93 -16.84 28.05
C GLN A 88 32.48 -16.71 26.63
N ILE A 89 33.30 -15.70 26.38
CA ILE A 89 33.97 -15.53 25.07
C ILE A 89 34.81 -16.76 24.76
N LYS A 90 35.64 -17.21 25.69
CA LYS A 90 36.45 -18.42 25.52
C LYS A 90 35.59 -19.65 25.23
N HIS A 91 34.52 -19.87 26.02
CA HIS A 91 33.62 -21.01 25.82
C HIS A 91 33.01 -21.03 24.41
N TRP A 92 32.53 -19.89 23.91
CA TRP A 92 31.95 -19.80 22.56
C TRP A 92 32.98 -19.95 21.45
N VAL A 93 34.18 -19.40 21.62
CA VAL A 93 35.28 -19.57 20.65
C VAL A 93 35.70 -21.04 20.58
N ASP A 94 35.88 -21.70 21.73
CA ASP A 94 36.24 -23.13 21.81
C ASP A 94 35.14 -24.02 21.19
N ALA A 95 33.86 -23.62 21.25
CA ALA A 95 32.75 -24.37 20.66
C ALA A 95 32.63 -24.19 19.13
N LEU A 96 33.21 -23.12 18.57
CA LEU A 96 33.04 -22.73 17.16
C LEU A 96 34.32 -22.91 16.32
N GLN A 97 35.45 -23.26 16.92
CA GLN A 97 36.72 -23.60 16.25
C GLN A 97 36.97 -25.10 16.27
#